data_AF-A0A971REE1-F1
#
_entry.id   AF-A0A971REE1-F1
#
_cell.length_a   1.000
_cell.length_b   1.000
_cell.length_c   1.000
_cell.angle_alpha   90.00
_cell.angle_beta   90.00
_cell.angle_gamma   90.00
#
_symmetry.space_group_name_H-M   'P 1'
#
loop_
_entity.id
_entity.type
_entity.pdbx_description
1 polymer ?
#
loop_
_entity_poly.entity_id
_entity_poly.type
_entity_poly.pdbx_seq_one_letter_code
_entity_poly.pdbx_strand_id
1 'polypeptide(L)'
;MSSKPGQAQIYFYRSERWPLPLLYLQDRQLVGSLKRAIRMAEDAAGQLRRAAWFLASGFLSSDGGSESGRVPDRKDVERLQSGWRIEERFWAELETHFRVAMEALVTDRERALSQWRDTLQRTAWSAYDSVEQNLGATPKALKASVRARDHLAAGLAMALPAGGGLP
;
A
#
# COMPACT_ATOMS: atom_id res chain seq x y z
N MET A 1 11.03 -0.84 -47.77
CA MET A 1 10.83 -1.57 -46.49
C MET A 1 10.89 -0.57 -45.36
N SER A 2 9.76 -0.22 -44.76
CA SER A 2 9.70 0.72 -43.62
C SER A 2 9.95 -0.01 -42.31
N SER A 3 10.98 0.40 -41.56
CA SER A 3 11.14 0.00 -40.16
C SER A 3 10.15 0.81 -39.31
N LYS A 4 9.30 0.13 -38.53
CA LYS A 4 8.39 0.78 -37.58
C LYS A 4 9.17 1.28 -36.36
N PRO A 5 9.04 2.56 -35.94
CA PRO A 5 9.60 3.02 -34.68
C PRO A 5 8.78 2.47 -33.50
N GLY A 6 9.44 1.88 -32.50
CA GLY A 6 8.78 1.47 -31.24
C GLY A 6 9.34 0.24 -30.51
N GLN A 7 10.33 -0.47 -31.04
CA GLN A 7 10.79 -1.77 -30.47
C GLN A 7 12.27 -1.80 -30.05
N ALA A 8 12.75 -0.78 -29.34
CA ALA A 8 14.07 -0.84 -28.65
C ALA A 8 14.31 0.28 -27.61
N GLN A 9 13.30 0.75 -26.87
CA GLN A 9 13.55 1.67 -25.76
C GLN A 9 13.68 0.89 -24.45
N ILE A 10 14.87 0.92 -23.87
CA ILE A 10 15.07 0.50 -22.47
C ILE A 10 14.43 1.59 -21.61
N TYR A 11 13.22 1.33 -21.12
CA TYR A 11 12.46 2.31 -20.32
C TYR A 11 13.02 2.49 -18.90
N PHE A 12 13.73 1.48 -18.37
CA PHE A 12 14.31 1.51 -17.04
C PHE A 12 15.33 0.37 -16.85
N TYR A 13 16.48 0.64 -16.24
CA TYR A 13 17.44 -0.37 -15.80
C TYR A 13 17.60 -0.27 -14.28
N ARG A 14 17.36 -1.38 -13.56
CA ARG A 14 17.51 -1.49 -12.11
C ARG A 14 18.39 -2.68 -11.80
N SER A 15 19.43 -2.46 -10.99
CA SER A 15 20.28 -3.51 -10.43
C SER A 15 20.21 -3.42 -8.92
N GLU A 16 19.94 -4.55 -8.27
CA GLU A 16 19.85 -4.63 -6.82
C GLU A 16 20.66 -5.80 -6.29
N ARG A 17 21.20 -5.63 -5.08
CA ARG A 17 21.91 -6.70 -4.37
C ARG A 17 21.21 -6.93 -3.04
N TRP A 18 20.66 -8.13 -2.89
CA TRP A 18 19.94 -8.55 -1.70
C TRP A 18 20.77 -9.62 -0.96
N PRO A 19 21.07 -9.44 0.34
CA PRO A 19 21.72 -10.47 1.15
C PRO A 19 20.67 -11.52 1.54
N LEU A 20 20.36 -12.45 0.63
CA LEU A 20 19.40 -13.52 0.93
C LEU A 20 20.08 -14.60 1.81
N PRO A 21 19.59 -14.87 3.04
CA PRO A 21 20.14 -15.95 3.86
C PRO A 21 20.06 -17.30 3.15
N LEU A 22 21.16 -18.05 3.13
CA LEU A 22 21.23 -19.35 2.43
C LEU A 22 20.20 -20.37 2.94
N LEU A 23 19.73 -20.22 4.18
CA LEU A 23 18.69 -21.06 4.78
C LEU A 23 17.38 -21.08 3.98
N TYR A 24 17.07 -20.02 3.23
CA TYR A 24 15.93 -20.01 2.30
C TYR A 24 16.02 -21.06 1.18
N LEU A 25 17.23 -21.49 0.82
CA LEU A 25 17.43 -22.52 -0.21
C LEU A 25 17.15 -23.93 0.32
N GLN A 26 17.13 -24.11 1.64
CA GLN A 26 17.03 -25.41 2.30
C GLN A 26 15.67 -25.62 2.97
N ASP A 27 15.03 -24.56 3.48
CA ASP A 27 13.73 -24.64 4.15
C ASP A 27 12.60 -24.03 3.30
N ARG A 28 11.74 -24.90 2.76
CA ARG A 28 10.54 -24.48 2.02
C ARG A 28 9.53 -23.72 2.87
N GLN A 29 9.49 -23.93 4.18
CA GLN A 29 8.60 -23.20 5.06
C GLN A 29 9.05 -21.74 5.25
N LEU A 30 10.37 -21.47 5.24
CA LEU A 30 10.88 -20.09 5.22
C LEU A 30 10.45 -19.39 3.93
N VAL A 31 10.54 -20.06 2.78
CA VAL A 31 10.02 -19.52 1.50
C VAL A 31 8.52 -19.24 1.58
N GLY A 32 7.74 -20.13 2.18
CA GLY A 32 6.30 -19.89 2.43
C GLY A 32 6.04 -18.65 3.29
N SER A 33 6.87 -18.44 4.31
CA SER A 33 6.76 -17.28 5.20
C SER A 33 7.15 -15.97 4.52
N LEU A 34 8.19 -16.00 3.67
CA LEU A 34 8.58 -14.86 2.84
C LEU A 34 7.47 -14.50 1.83
N LYS A 35 6.88 -15.50 1.18
CA LYS A 35 5.71 -15.29 0.30
C LYS A 35 4.55 -14.65 1.05
N ARG A 36 4.27 -15.11 2.28
CA ARG A 36 3.24 -14.51 3.14
C ARG A 36 3.57 -13.06 3.49
N ALA A 37 4.82 -12.74 3.83
CA ALA A 37 5.26 -11.38 4.13
C ALA A 37 5.07 -10.43 2.92
N ILE A 38 5.43 -10.89 1.72
CA ILE A 38 5.19 -10.13 0.47
C ILE A 38 3.70 -9.91 0.26
N ARG A 39 2.89 -10.97 0.41
CA ARG A 39 1.45 -10.90 0.21
C ARG A 39 0.77 -9.90 1.16
N MET A 40 1.18 -9.89 2.43
CA MET A 40 0.71 -8.92 3.42
C MET A 40 0.98 -7.47 2.96
N ALA A 41 2.15 -7.20 2.36
CA ALA A 41 2.50 -5.88 1.86
C ALA A 41 1.64 -5.47 0.65
N GLU A 42 1.44 -6.39 -0.31
CA GLU A 42 0.57 -6.16 -1.47
C GLU A 42 -0.89 -5.91 -1.07
N ASP A 43 -1.41 -6.71 -0.13
CA ASP A 43 -2.77 -6.55 0.36
C ASP A 43 -2.93 -5.22 1.11
N ALA A 44 -1.96 -4.83 1.94
CA ALA A 44 -1.94 -3.53 2.62
C ALA A 44 -1.89 -2.35 1.63
N ALA A 45 -1.03 -2.41 0.60
CA ALA A 45 -0.99 -1.42 -0.48
C ALA A 45 -2.35 -1.31 -1.19
N GLY A 46 -3.00 -2.44 -1.45
CA GLY A 46 -4.35 -2.47 -2.03
C GLY A 46 -5.39 -1.75 -1.18
N GLN A 47 -5.31 -1.87 0.16
CA GLN A 47 -6.18 -1.13 1.08
C GLN A 47 -5.87 0.36 1.10
N LEU A 48 -4.59 0.72 1.13
CA LEU A 48 -4.13 2.11 1.07
C LEU A 48 -4.64 2.80 -0.21
N ARG A 49 -4.53 2.13 -1.35
CA ARG A 49 -5.05 2.61 -2.63
C ARG A 49 -6.57 2.79 -2.61
N ARG A 50 -7.31 1.87 -1.98
CA ARG A 50 -8.77 2.01 -1.81
C ARG A 50 -9.12 3.19 -0.91
N ALA A 51 -8.43 3.38 0.21
CA ALA A 51 -8.65 4.51 1.10
C ALA A 51 -8.39 5.84 0.39
N ALA A 52 -7.30 5.94 -0.38
CA ALA A 52 -7.02 7.10 -1.21
C ALA A 52 -8.13 7.36 -2.25
N TRP A 53 -8.69 6.32 -2.85
CA TRP A 53 -9.84 6.49 -3.75
C TRP A 53 -11.06 7.10 -3.02
N PHE A 54 -11.38 6.62 -1.81
CA PHE A 54 -12.48 7.18 -1.00
C PHE A 54 -12.22 8.63 -0.59
N LEU A 55 -10.98 8.95 -0.25
CA LEU A 55 -10.56 10.31 0.07
C LEU A 55 -10.76 11.24 -1.13
N ALA A 56 -10.26 10.84 -2.31
CA ALA A 56 -10.36 11.63 -3.54
C ALA A 56 -11.82 11.80 -3.99
N SER A 57 -12.59 10.70 -3.96
CA SER A 57 -14.02 10.72 -4.31
C SER A 57 -14.83 11.61 -3.36
N GLY A 58 -14.59 11.52 -2.04
CA GLY A 58 -15.22 12.39 -1.05
C GLY A 58 -14.80 13.86 -1.22
N PHE A 59 -13.53 14.11 -1.52
CA PHE A 59 -12.99 15.44 -1.74
C PHE A 59 -13.49 16.09 -3.05
N LEU A 60 -13.89 15.30 -4.05
CA LEU A 60 -14.39 15.83 -5.33
C LEU A 60 -15.93 15.98 -5.36
N SER A 61 -16.68 15.13 -4.67
CA SER A 61 -18.17 15.18 -4.61
C SER A 61 -18.71 16.57 -4.25
N SER A 62 -19.51 17.22 -5.10
CA SER A 62 -19.81 18.66 -4.94
C SER A 62 -20.78 19.05 -3.83
N ASP A 63 -21.37 18.11 -3.08
CA ASP A 63 -22.27 18.44 -1.97
C ASP A 63 -22.02 17.53 -0.78
N GLY A 64 -22.14 18.10 0.42
CA GLY A 64 -21.86 17.49 1.72
C GLY A 64 -22.77 16.32 2.12
N GLY A 65 -22.95 15.31 1.27
CA GLY A 65 -23.62 14.05 1.60
C GLY A 65 -25.14 14.07 1.51
N SER A 66 -25.72 14.87 0.62
CA SER A 66 -27.10 14.64 0.16
C SER A 66 -27.15 13.43 -0.77
N GLU A 67 -28.22 12.62 -0.71
CA GLU A 67 -28.43 11.43 -1.56
C GLU A 67 -28.43 11.74 -3.08
N SER A 68 -28.52 13.02 -3.46
CA SER A 68 -28.47 13.50 -4.84
C SER A 68 -27.10 14.05 -5.27
N GLY A 69 -26.06 13.91 -4.43
CA GLY A 69 -24.72 14.40 -4.71
C GLY A 69 -24.13 13.77 -5.97
N ARG A 70 -23.63 14.60 -6.89
CA ARG A 70 -23.00 14.14 -8.13
C ARG A 70 -21.78 13.28 -7.81
N VAL A 71 -21.82 12.01 -8.23
CA VAL A 71 -20.66 11.11 -8.20
C VAL A 71 -19.56 11.74 -9.07
N PRO A 72 -18.35 11.94 -8.54
CA PRO A 72 -17.26 12.54 -9.30
C PRO A 72 -16.85 11.63 -10.46
N ASP A 73 -16.38 12.24 -11.55
CA ASP A 73 -15.90 11.48 -12.70
C ASP A 73 -14.72 10.60 -12.27
N ARG A 74 -14.73 9.34 -12.69
CA ARG A 74 -13.72 8.36 -12.31
C ARG A 74 -12.30 8.81 -12.70
N LYS A 75 -12.13 9.47 -13.86
CA LYS A 75 -10.82 9.96 -14.32
C LYS A 75 -10.32 11.11 -13.45
N ASP A 76 -11.22 11.94 -12.93
CA ASP A 76 -10.84 13.02 -12.03
C ASP A 76 -10.38 12.49 -10.67
N VAL A 77 -11.06 11.45 -10.15
CA VAL A 77 -10.64 10.73 -8.94
C VAL A 77 -9.26 10.08 -9.15
N GLU A 78 -9.08 9.35 -10.26
CA GLU A 78 -7.82 8.69 -10.59
C GLU A 78 -6.67 9.70 -10.78
N ARG A 79 -6.93 10.85 -11.42
CA ARG A 79 -5.94 11.92 -11.60
C ARG A 79 -5.51 12.52 -10.26
N LEU A 80 -6.47 12.84 -9.39
CA LEU A 80 -6.18 13.39 -8.07
C LEU A 80 -5.38 12.39 -7.21
N GLN A 81 -5.84 11.13 -7.19
CA GLN A 81 -5.18 10.05 -6.45
C GLN A 81 -3.74 9.82 -6.94
N SER A 82 -3.51 9.82 -8.26
CA SER A 82 -2.18 9.64 -8.84
C SER A 82 -1.21 10.76 -8.42
N GLY A 83 -1.71 11.99 -8.30
CA GLY A 83 -0.93 13.14 -7.85
C GLY A 83 -0.38 13.02 -6.42
N TRP A 84 -1.00 12.18 -5.57
CA TRP A 84 -0.56 11.99 -4.20
C TRP A 84 0.62 11.05 -4.03
N ARG A 85 0.88 10.18 -5.01
CA ARG A 85 1.97 9.20 -5.01
C ARG A 85 2.03 8.36 -3.72
N ILE A 86 0.85 8.03 -3.18
CA ILE A 86 0.68 7.39 -1.86
C ILE A 86 1.30 5.99 -1.82
N GLU A 87 1.13 5.21 -2.89
CA GLU A 87 1.71 3.87 -3.02
C GLU A 87 3.23 3.94 -3.16
N GLU A 88 3.75 4.93 -3.90
CA GLU A 88 5.20 5.08 -4.08
C GLU A 88 5.90 5.38 -2.75
N ARG A 89 5.31 6.25 -1.90
CA ARG A 89 5.81 6.52 -0.56
C ARG A 89 5.79 5.27 0.31
N PHE A 90 4.67 4.54 0.30
CA PHE A 90 4.52 3.28 1.02
C PHE A 90 5.59 2.27 0.62
N TRP A 91 5.79 2.02 -0.68
CA TRP A 91 6.78 1.05 -1.16
C TRP A 91 8.22 1.48 -0.88
N ALA A 92 8.54 2.76 -1.00
CA ALA A 92 9.87 3.29 -0.72
C ALA A 92 10.26 3.10 0.76
N GLU A 93 9.33 3.32 1.70
CA GLU A 93 9.58 3.14 3.13
C GLU A 93 9.75 1.66 3.50
N LEU A 94 9.02 0.75 2.84
CA LEU A 94 9.07 -0.67 3.16
C LEU A 94 10.37 -1.37 2.77
N GLU A 95 11.15 -0.86 1.82
CA GLU A 95 12.31 -1.57 1.28
C GLU A 95 13.31 -2.00 2.38
N THR A 96 13.68 -1.06 3.24
CA THR A 96 14.62 -1.34 4.33
C THR A 96 14.00 -2.26 5.37
N HIS A 97 12.73 -2.04 5.72
CA HIS A 97 12.03 -2.86 6.70
C HIS A 97 11.83 -4.31 6.22
N PHE A 98 11.61 -4.50 4.93
CA PHE A 98 11.44 -5.82 4.34
C PHE A 98 12.73 -6.64 4.40
N ARG A 99 13.89 -6.00 4.20
CA ARG A 99 15.20 -6.66 4.37
C ARG A 99 15.38 -7.18 5.80
N VAL A 100 15.06 -6.35 6.79
CA VAL A 100 15.12 -6.74 8.21
C VAL A 100 14.14 -7.88 8.51
N ALA A 101 12.91 -7.82 7.99
CA ALA A 101 11.94 -8.90 8.16
C ALA A 101 12.41 -10.22 7.51
N MET A 102 13.00 -10.16 6.31
CA MET A 102 13.58 -11.31 5.62
C MET A 102 14.71 -11.96 6.41
N GLU A 103 15.58 -11.18 7.03
CA GLU A 103 16.63 -11.73 7.91
C GLU A 103 16.04 -12.31 9.20
N ALA A 104 15.09 -11.61 9.84
CA ALA A 104 14.48 -12.04 11.09
C ALA A 104 13.62 -13.31 10.96
N LEU A 105 13.01 -13.54 9.78
CA LEU A 105 12.22 -14.74 9.46
C LEU A 105 13.00 -16.04 9.67
N VAL A 106 14.33 -15.99 9.51
CA VAL A 106 15.23 -17.13 9.66
C VAL A 106 15.44 -17.51 11.12
N THR A 107 15.35 -16.53 12.03
CA THR A 107 15.60 -16.73 13.46
C THR A 107 14.31 -17.00 14.22
N ASP A 108 13.27 -16.21 13.99
CA ASP A 108 11.98 -16.31 14.67
C ASP A 108 10.85 -15.87 13.73
N ARG A 109 10.25 -16.86 13.06
CA ARG A 109 9.25 -16.66 12.02
C ARG A 109 8.01 -15.93 12.51
N GLU A 110 7.48 -16.33 13.67
CA GLU A 110 6.22 -15.78 14.17
C GLU A 110 6.41 -14.35 14.61
N ARG A 111 7.47 -14.09 15.37
CA ARG A 111 7.81 -12.73 15.80
C ARG A 111 8.11 -11.82 14.61
N ALA A 112 8.88 -12.29 13.63
CA ALA A 112 9.21 -11.53 12.43
C ALA A 112 7.94 -11.16 11.64
N LEU A 113 7.01 -12.10 11.45
CA LEU A 113 5.74 -11.83 10.77
C LEU A 113 4.84 -10.86 11.55
N SER A 114 4.83 -10.94 12.88
CA SER A 114 4.09 -9.98 13.72
C SER A 114 4.68 -8.57 13.60
N GLN A 115 6.00 -8.43 13.73
CA GLN A 115 6.69 -7.13 13.61
C GLN A 115 6.56 -6.55 12.19
N TRP A 116 6.58 -7.41 11.17
CA TRP A 116 6.33 -7.01 9.79
C TRP A 116 4.93 -6.44 9.63
N ARG A 117 3.91 -7.09 10.21
CA ARG A 117 2.52 -6.60 10.23
C ARG A 117 2.40 -5.20 10.83
N ASP A 118 3.00 -4.98 12.00
CA ASP A 118 2.98 -3.69 12.69
C ASP A 118 3.67 -2.61 11.86
N THR A 119 4.71 -2.99 11.12
CA THR A 119 5.42 -2.09 10.20
C THR A 119 4.56 -1.73 9.01
N LEU A 120 3.89 -2.70 8.38
CA LEU A 120 2.94 -2.45 7.29
C LEU A 120 1.81 -1.52 7.72
N GLN A 121 1.22 -1.75 8.89
CA GLN A 121 0.15 -0.92 9.43
C GLN A 121 0.62 0.52 9.65
N ARG A 122 1.78 0.71 10.31
CA ARG A 122 2.35 2.05 10.53
C ARG A 122 2.70 2.76 9.23
N THR A 123 3.31 2.05 8.28
CA THR A 123 3.71 2.62 6.98
C THR A 123 2.49 3.04 6.16
N ALA A 124 1.43 2.22 6.15
CA ALA A 124 0.19 2.57 5.46
C ALA A 124 -0.47 3.82 6.06
N TRP A 125 -0.52 3.93 7.39
CA TRP A 125 -1.02 5.13 8.07
C TRP A 125 -0.15 6.36 7.81
N SER A 126 1.17 6.23 7.91
CA SER A 126 2.11 7.30 7.61
C SER A 126 1.93 7.84 6.18
N ALA A 127 1.82 6.94 5.20
CA ALA A 127 1.57 7.31 3.81
C ALA A 127 0.22 8.03 3.65
N TYR A 128 -0.84 7.56 4.30
CA TYR A 128 -2.16 8.19 4.29
C TYR A 128 -2.16 9.59 4.95
N ASP A 129 -1.62 9.69 6.17
CA ASP A 129 -1.55 10.92 6.93
C ASP A 129 -0.77 12.01 6.17
N SER A 130 0.27 11.60 5.42
CA SER A 130 1.02 12.51 4.55
C SER A 130 0.19 13.15 3.44
N VAL A 131 -0.88 12.50 2.99
CA VAL A 131 -1.82 13.05 2.01
C VAL A 131 -2.86 13.92 2.68
N GLU A 132 -3.41 13.45 3.80
CA GLU A 132 -4.41 14.18 4.58
C GLU A 132 -3.90 15.57 5.01
N GLN A 133 -2.66 15.65 5.49
CA GLN A 133 -2.03 16.92 5.89
C GLN A 133 -1.93 17.93 4.75
N ASN A 134 -1.89 17.49 3.49
CA ASN A 134 -1.79 18.36 2.32
C ASN A 134 -3.16 18.85 1.79
N LEU A 135 -4.28 18.24 2.20
CA LEU A 135 -5.63 18.59 1.71
C LEU A 135 -6.25 19.81 2.41
N GLY A 136 -5.64 20.27 3.52
CA GLY A 136 -6.12 21.41 4.30
C GLY A 136 -7.39 21.12 5.11
N ALA A 137 -7.78 22.08 5.97
CA ALA A 137 -8.85 21.90 6.96
C ALA A 137 -10.23 22.39 6.47
N THR A 138 -10.66 22.01 5.27
CA THR A 138 -12.02 22.33 4.80
C THR A 138 -13.03 21.30 5.33
N PRO A 139 -14.30 21.67 5.62
CA PRO A 139 -15.32 20.71 6.09
C PRO A 139 -15.48 19.48 5.19
N LYS A 140 -15.33 19.68 3.87
CA LYS A 140 -15.36 18.61 2.87
C LYS A 140 -14.15 17.67 2.99
N ALA A 141 -12.94 18.23 3.13
CA ALA A 141 -11.73 17.44 3.31
C ALA A 141 -11.78 16.62 4.60
N LEU A 142 -12.27 17.22 5.70
CA LEU A 142 -12.44 16.53 6.98
C LEU A 142 -13.42 15.35 6.88
N LYS A 143 -14.61 15.58 6.28
CA LYS A 143 -15.61 14.51 6.09
C LYS A 143 -15.09 13.38 5.20
N ALA A 144 -14.41 13.74 4.10
CA ALA A 144 -13.80 12.76 3.20
C ALA A 144 -12.70 11.96 3.90
N SER A 145 -11.89 12.62 4.74
CA SER A 145 -10.85 11.96 5.50
C SER A 145 -11.38 10.97 6.51
N VAL A 146 -12.34 11.35 7.35
CA VAL A 146 -12.93 10.42 8.35
C VAL A 146 -13.40 9.14 7.68
N ARG A 147 -14.16 9.26 6.58
CA ARG A 147 -14.65 8.09 5.84
C ARG A 147 -13.51 7.23 5.26
N ALA A 148 -12.49 7.86 4.70
CA ALA A 148 -11.36 7.14 4.13
C ALA A 148 -10.47 6.48 5.20
N ARG A 149 -10.33 7.08 6.39
CA ARG A 149 -9.68 6.48 7.56
C ARG A 149 -10.43 5.24 8.04
N ASP A 150 -11.76 5.28 8.11
CA ASP A 150 -12.57 4.10 8.47
C ASP A 150 -12.36 2.95 7.48
N HIS A 151 -12.35 3.26 6.18
CA HIS A 151 -12.05 2.27 5.14
C HIS A 151 -10.62 1.71 5.26
N LEU A 152 -9.63 2.55 5.56
CA LEU A 152 -8.25 2.09 5.74
C LEU A 152 -8.14 1.19 6.97
N ALA A 153 -8.72 1.57 8.10
CA ALA A 153 -8.69 0.81 9.33
C ALA A 153 -9.32 -0.59 9.15
N ALA A 154 -10.54 -0.64 8.62
CA ALA A 154 -11.23 -1.90 8.36
C ALA A 154 -10.47 -2.75 7.32
N GLY A 155 -9.99 -2.11 6.25
CA GLY A 155 -9.23 -2.77 5.19
C GLY A 155 -7.94 -3.40 5.71
N LEU A 156 -7.17 -2.67 6.52
CA LEU A 156 -5.93 -3.17 7.12
C LEU A 156 -6.22 -4.30 8.11
N ALA A 157 -7.26 -4.19 8.95
CA ALA A 157 -7.64 -5.26 9.86
C ALA A 157 -7.97 -6.57 9.13
N MET A 158 -8.62 -6.48 7.96
CA MET A 158 -8.90 -7.63 7.11
C MET A 158 -7.65 -8.17 6.40
N ALA A 159 -6.80 -7.29 5.87
CA ALA A 159 -5.60 -7.66 5.12
C ALA A 159 -4.47 -8.21 6.02
N LEU A 160 -4.44 -7.76 7.27
CA LEU A 160 -3.38 -8.02 8.24
C LEU A 160 -3.96 -8.61 9.54
N PRO A 161 -4.59 -9.81 9.50
CA PRO A 161 -5.24 -10.38 10.66
C PRO A 161 -4.24 -10.66 11.79
N ALA A 162 -4.69 -10.45 13.03
CA ALA A 162 -3.87 -10.57 14.23
C ALA A 162 -3.32 -12.01 14.46
N GLY A 163 -4.02 -13.02 13.94
CA GLY A 163 -3.70 -14.44 14.11
C GLY A 163 -3.37 -15.15 12.78
N GLY A 164 -2.52 -16.17 12.86
CA GLY A 164 -2.14 -17.05 11.75
C GLY A 164 -3.25 -17.98 11.24
N GLY A 165 -4.51 -17.51 11.18
CA GLY A 165 -5.58 -18.22 10.51
C GLY A 165 -5.47 -17.98 9.00
N LEU A 166 -4.97 -18.97 8.27
CA LEU A 166 -5.50 -19.25 6.94
C LEU A 166 -6.72 -20.16 7.12
N PRO A 167 -7.76 -20.05 6.27
CA PRO A 167 -8.67 -21.18 6.04
C PRO A 167 -7.91 -22.39 5.47
#